data_AF-A0A2W5ZY70-F1
#
_entry.id   AF-A0A2W5ZY70-F1
#
_cell.length_a   1.000
_cell.length_b   1.000
_cell.length_c   1.000
_cell.angle_alpha   90.00
_cell.angle_beta   90.00
_cell.angle_gamma   90.00
#
_symmetry.space_group_name_H-M   'P 1'
#
loop_
_entity.id
_entity.type
_entity.pdbx_description
1 polymer ?
#
loop_
_entity_poly.entity_id
_entity_poly.type
_entity_poly.pdbx_seq_one_letter_code
_entity_poly.pdbx_strand_id
1 'polypeptide(L)'
;MNKTGPQFYFSLLRLLALLRGGDARRAENNGAEAWLGGLAVNLISYLFFAQFLPADLKIWQSVLLLGLLAFLVWLFWLVVIYLNSLVIQFLRFCGLFQTIPIRRAQSILLGTWTTAMACGLLQSGSWPREIASIWLVMVAMNLTAAVVLFFTYGTRSRE
;
A
#
# COMPACT_ATOMS: atom_id res chain seq x y z
N MET A 1 10.73 -2.70 -29.93
CA MET A 1 11.07 -1.93 -28.71
C MET A 1 9.78 -1.72 -27.92
N ASN A 2 9.45 -2.67 -27.03
CA ASN A 2 8.18 -2.66 -26.28
C ASN A 2 8.18 -1.47 -25.32
N LYS A 3 7.37 -0.45 -25.63
CA LYS A 3 7.11 0.68 -24.72
C LYS A 3 6.37 0.12 -23.52
N THR A 4 7.11 -0.12 -22.44
CA THR A 4 6.56 -0.43 -21.12
C THR A 4 5.50 0.60 -20.78
N GLY A 5 4.24 0.15 -20.74
CA GLY A 5 3.12 0.99 -20.36
C GLY A 5 3.35 1.64 -18.98
N PRO A 6 2.72 2.79 -18.74
CA PRO A 6 3.11 3.67 -17.64
C PRO A 6 2.90 3.04 -16.25
N GLN A 7 3.92 3.14 -15.39
CA GLN A 7 4.04 2.45 -14.10
C GLN A 7 3.57 3.33 -12.94
N PHE A 8 2.27 3.40 -12.70
CA PHE A 8 1.69 4.18 -11.59
C PHE A 8 1.70 3.42 -10.26
N TYR A 9 1.90 4.14 -9.14
CA TYR A 9 1.72 3.62 -7.78
C TYR A 9 0.28 3.82 -7.26
N PHE A 10 -0.40 4.93 -7.62
CA PHE A 10 -1.81 5.19 -7.30
C PHE A 10 -2.63 5.60 -8.54
N SER A 11 -3.74 4.92 -8.78
CA SER A 11 -4.67 5.11 -9.89
C SER A 11 -5.61 6.32 -9.69
N LEU A 12 -5.92 6.66 -8.44
CA LEU A 12 -6.80 7.79 -8.10
C LEU A 12 -6.23 9.15 -8.54
N LEU A 13 -4.96 9.41 -8.25
CA LEU A 13 -4.32 10.67 -8.61
C LEU A 13 -4.26 10.86 -10.12
N ARG A 14 -4.06 9.76 -10.86
CA ARG A 14 -4.11 9.77 -12.32
C ARG A 14 -5.51 10.12 -12.85
N LEU A 15 -6.56 9.53 -12.28
CA LEU A 15 -7.94 9.85 -12.66
C LEU A 15 -8.24 11.33 -12.41
N LEU A 16 -7.82 11.87 -11.26
CA LEU A 16 -8.00 13.29 -10.93
C LEU A 16 -7.22 14.21 -11.88
N ALA A 17 -5.98 13.86 -12.24
CA ALA A 17 -5.19 14.61 -13.21
C ALA A 17 -5.86 14.65 -14.59
N LEU A 18 -6.41 13.52 -15.04
CA LEU A 18 -7.16 13.42 -16.30
C LEU A 18 -8.46 14.24 -16.27
N LEU A 19 -9.22 14.17 -15.17
CA LEU A 19 -10.45 14.94 -14.99
C LEU A 19 -10.19 16.46 -14.98
N ARG A 20 -9.00 16.89 -14.55
CA ARG A 20 -8.58 18.30 -14.57
C ARG A 20 -7.97 18.74 -15.92
N GLY A 21 -8.02 17.90 -16.96
CA GLY A 21 -7.44 18.20 -18.27
C GLY A 21 -5.91 18.17 -18.31
N GLY A 22 -5.27 17.63 -17.27
CA GLY A 22 -3.82 17.51 -17.17
C GLY A 22 -3.28 16.23 -17.82
N ASP A 23 -1.95 16.18 -17.99
CA ASP A 23 -1.26 15.01 -18.53
C ASP A 23 -1.12 13.91 -17.46
N ALA A 24 -1.67 12.73 -17.73
CA ALA A 24 -1.55 11.54 -16.89
C ALA A 24 -0.08 11.12 -16.66
N ARG A 25 0.86 11.49 -17.54
CA ARG A 25 2.29 11.17 -17.40
C ARG A 25 3.00 11.98 -16.32
N ARG A 26 2.45 13.13 -15.89
CA ARG A 26 3.09 14.00 -14.90
C ARG A 26 3.05 13.42 -13.47
N ALA A 27 2.08 12.56 -13.18
CA ALA A 27 1.97 11.81 -11.93
C ALA A 27 2.97 10.64 -11.83
N GLU A 28 3.57 10.23 -12.95
CA GLU A 28 4.40 9.02 -13.04
C GLU A 28 5.79 9.17 -12.37
N ASN A 29 6.21 10.40 -12.07
CA ASN A 29 7.50 10.73 -11.47
C ASN A 29 7.40 11.41 -10.09
N ASN A 30 6.24 11.36 -9.45
CA ASN A 30 6.00 12.15 -8.26
C ASN A 30 6.49 11.41 -7.00
N GLY A 31 7.76 11.62 -6.64
CA GLY A 31 8.37 11.04 -5.43
C GLY A 31 7.59 11.33 -4.14
N ALA A 32 6.86 12.44 -4.11
CA ALA A 32 5.94 12.78 -3.01
C ALA A 32 4.83 11.75 -2.81
N GLU A 33 4.28 11.18 -3.90
CA GLU A 33 3.21 10.17 -3.81
C GLU A 33 3.72 8.84 -3.26
N ALA A 34 4.90 8.42 -3.70
CA ALA A 34 5.58 7.24 -3.17
C ALA A 34 5.91 7.42 -1.68
N TRP A 35 6.33 8.62 -1.29
CA TRP A 35 6.64 8.96 0.10
C TRP A 35 5.39 8.97 0.98
N LEU A 36 4.29 9.57 0.53
CA LEU A 36 2.99 9.54 1.22
C LEU A 36 2.44 8.11 1.37
N GLY A 37 2.54 7.30 0.32
CA GLY A 37 2.15 5.88 0.38
C GLY A 37 2.99 5.11 1.41
N GLY A 38 4.30 5.32 1.42
CA GLY A 38 5.20 4.73 2.41
C GLY A 38 4.90 5.19 3.84
N LEU A 39 4.60 6.47 4.04
CA LEU A 39 4.20 7.00 5.35
C LEU A 39 2.92 6.36 5.85
N ALA A 40 1.89 6.26 5.01
CA ALA A 40 0.61 5.69 5.40
C ALA A 40 0.74 4.20 5.76
N VAL A 41 1.52 3.43 4.99
CA VAL A 41 1.83 2.02 5.29
C VAL A 41 2.53 1.89 6.64
N ASN A 42 3.56 2.69 6.89
CA ASN A 42 4.27 2.66 8.17
C ASN A 42 3.35 3.08 9.32
N LEU A 43 2.60 4.17 9.17
CA LEU A 43 1.67 4.66 10.19
C LEU A 43 0.68 3.57 10.63
N ILE A 44 0.04 2.90 9.69
CA ILE A 44 -0.91 1.81 9.99
C ILE A 44 -0.22 0.66 10.70
N SER A 45 0.99 0.30 10.26
CA SER A 45 1.78 -0.77 10.90
C SER A 45 2.07 -0.43 12.36
N TYR A 46 2.58 0.78 12.61
CA TYR A 46 2.89 1.24 13.95
C TYR A 46 1.65 1.27 14.84
N LEU A 47 0.53 1.79 14.35
CA LEU A 47 -0.72 1.81 15.11
C LEU A 47 -1.24 0.39 15.40
N PHE A 48 -1.17 -0.50 14.41
CA PHE A 48 -1.58 -1.89 14.57
C PHE A 48 -0.73 -2.62 15.60
N PHE A 49 0.59 -2.45 15.61
CA PHE A 49 1.43 -3.10 16.60
C PHE A 49 1.40 -2.40 17.97
N ALA A 50 1.18 -1.09 18.02
CA ALA A 50 1.06 -0.34 19.26
C ALA A 50 -0.14 -0.76 20.11
N GLN A 51 -1.20 -1.32 19.51
CA GLN A 51 -2.36 -1.82 20.26
C GLN A 51 -2.02 -2.97 21.22
N PHE A 52 -0.87 -3.64 21.01
CA PHE A 52 -0.39 -4.73 21.86
C PHE A 52 0.55 -4.26 22.98
N LEU A 53 0.84 -2.95 23.05
CA LEU A 53 1.68 -2.41 24.11
C LEU A 53 0.89 -2.25 25.43
N PRO A 54 1.51 -2.53 26.59
CA PRO A 54 0.89 -2.26 27.88
C PRO A 54 0.69 -0.76 28.11
N ALA A 55 -0.46 -0.35 28.65
CA ALA A 55 -0.76 1.05 28.92
C ALA A 55 -0.09 1.59 30.20
N ASP A 56 0.18 0.73 31.20
CA ASP A 56 0.56 1.13 32.57
C ASP A 56 2.07 1.30 32.78
N LEU A 57 2.77 1.83 31.78
CA LEU A 57 4.23 1.86 31.79
C LEU A 57 4.82 3.20 32.26
N LYS A 58 5.94 3.11 32.97
CA LYS A 58 6.76 4.28 33.28
C LYS A 58 7.37 4.84 32.00
N ILE A 59 7.55 6.16 31.92
CA ILE A 59 8.05 6.87 30.73
C ILE A 59 9.31 6.22 30.12
N TRP A 60 10.29 5.85 30.92
CA TRP A 60 11.52 5.18 30.43
C TRP A 60 11.25 3.81 29.81
N GLN A 61 10.31 3.03 30.36
CA GLN A 61 9.89 1.75 29.78
C GLN A 61 9.13 1.98 28.46
N SER A 62 8.31 3.03 28.38
CA SER A 62 7.63 3.42 27.16
C SER A 62 8.61 3.80 26.05
N VAL A 63 9.68 4.55 26.35
CA VAL A 63 10.72 4.90 25.38
C VAL A 63 11.45 3.65 24.87
N LEU A 64 11.83 2.73 25.77
CA LEU A 64 12.46 1.46 25.39
C LEU A 64 11.54 0.61 24.51
N LEU A 65 10.25 0.53 24.84
CA LEU A 65 9.27 -0.20 24.04
C LEU A 65 8.99 0.44 22.69
N LEU A 66 9.02 1.78 22.58
CA LEU A 66 8.92 2.44 21.30
C LEU A 66 10.12 2.13 20.40
N GLY A 67 11.32 2.10 20.96
CA GLY A 67 12.52 1.65 20.24
C GLY A 67 12.42 0.20 19.79
N LEU A 68 11.97 -0.69 20.69
CA LEU A 68 11.72 -2.10 20.36
C LEU A 68 10.64 -2.25 19.30
N LEU A 69 9.54 -1.49 19.39
CA LEU A 69 8.45 -1.48 18.43
C LEU A 69 8.97 -1.10 17.03
N ALA A 70 9.76 -0.04 16.92
CA ALA A 70 10.36 0.38 15.65
C ALA A 70 11.24 -0.72 15.05
N PHE A 71 12.05 -1.38 15.88
CA PHE A 71 12.86 -2.51 15.44
C PHE A 71 12.00 -3.70 14.98
N LEU A 72 10.95 -4.04 15.73
CA LEU A 72 10.04 -5.15 15.40
C LEU A 72 9.23 -4.87 14.14
N VAL A 73 8.73 -3.65 13.95
CA VAL A 73 8.01 -3.25 12.72
C VAL A 73 8.95 -3.33 11.51
N TRP A 74 10.18 -2.86 11.65
CA TRP A 74 11.20 -2.99 10.61
C TRP A 74 11.49 -4.46 10.27
N LEU A 75 11.71 -5.29 11.29
CA LEU A 75 11.98 -6.72 11.13
C LEU A 75 10.77 -7.44 10.50
N PHE A 76 9.56 -7.12 10.93
CA PHE A 76 8.32 -7.62 10.36
C PHE A 76 8.25 -7.34 8.86
N TRP A 77 8.49 -6.10 8.44
CA TRP A 77 8.45 -5.75 7.02
C TRP A 77 9.56 -6.44 6.22
N LEU A 78 10.74 -6.61 6.80
CA LEU A 78 11.81 -7.39 6.19
C LEU A 78 11.35 -8.84 5.93
N VAL A 79 10.79 -9.51 6.94
CA VAL A 79 10.24 -10.86 6.80
C VAL A 79 9.13 -10.92 5.75
N VAL A 80 8.18 -9.97 5.77
CA VAL A 80 7.08 -9.89 4.80
C VAL A 80 7.61 -9.73 3.37
N ILE A 81 8.64 -8.93 3.13
CA ILE A 81 9.23 -8.76 1.79
C ILE A 81 9.83 -10.09 1.28
N TYR A 82 10.50 -10.85 2.14
CA TYR A 82 11.02 -12.17 1.79
C TYR A 82 9.90 -13.17 1.51
N LEU A 83 8.90 -13.26 2.37
CA LEU A 83 7.72 -14.12 2.16
C LEU A 83 6.98 -13.75 0.87
N ASN A 84 6.76 -12.46 0.63
CA ASN A 84 6.16 -11.98 -0.61
C ASN A 84 6.99 -12.38 -1.84
N SER A 85 8.32 -12.35 -1.73
CA SER A 85 9.20 -12.78 -2.83
C SER A 85 9.03 -14.26 -3.14
N LEU A 86 8.91 -15.10 -2.10
CA LEU A 86 8.63 -16.53 -2.25
C LEU A 86 7.25 -16.77 -2.88
N VAL A 87 6.22 -16.06 -2.41
CA VAL A 87 4.86 -16.13 -2.98
C VAL A 87 4.87 -15.75 -4.46
N ILE A 88 5.57 -14.67 -4.83
CA ILE A 88 5.67 -14.25 -6.24
C ILE A 88 6.39 -15.29 -7.09
N GLN A 89 7.48 -15.88 -6.59
CA GLN A 89 8.18 -16.95 -7.30
C GLN A 89 7.27 -18.17 -7.50
N PHE A 90 6.53 -18.57 -6.47
CA PHE A 90 5.56 -19.66 -6.56
C PHE A 90 4.46 -19.36 -7.59
N LEU A 91 3.86 -18.16 -7.55
CA LEU A 91 2.84 -17.75 -8.53
C LEU A 91 3.38 -17.67 -9.96
N ARG A 92 4.65 -17.33 -10.15
CA ARG A 92 5.33 -17.36 -11.45
C ARG A 92 5.55 -18.78 -11.94
N PHE A 93 5.96 -19.67 -11.04
CA PHE A 93 6.11 -21.10 -11.34
C PHE A 93 4.77 -21.72 -11.77
N CYS A 94 3.66 -21.36 -11.11
CA CYS A 94 2.31 -21.75 -11.50
C CYS A 94 1.76 -21.04 -12.76
N GLY A 95 2.54 -20.17 -13.42
CA GLY A 95 2.15 -19.48 -14.64
C GLY A 95 1.22 -18.25 -14.48
N LEU A 96 0.77 -17.95 -13.26
CA LEU A 96 -0.19 -16.88 -12.99
C LEU A 96 0.41 -15.46 -13.14
N PHE A 97 1.66 -15.27 -12.72
CA PHE A 97 2.31 -13.95 -12.61
C PHE A 97 3.47 -13.73 -13.61
N GLN A 98 3.47 -14.44 -14.74
CA GLN A 98 4.57 -14.36 -15.72
C GLN A 98 4.75 -12.96 -16.32
N THR A 99 3.65 -12.24 -16.55
CA THR A 99 3.66 -10.93 -17.23
C THR A 99 3.71 -9.74 -16.25
N ILE A 100 3.52 -9.98 -14.95
CA ILE A 100 3.47 -8.91 -13.94
C ILE A 100 4.89 -8.58 -13.45
N PRO A 101 5.33 -7.30 -13.51
CA PRO A 101 6.61 -6.89 -12.95
C PRO A 101 6.70 -7.18 -11.44
N ILE A 102 7.83 -7.69 -10.98
CA ILE A 102 8.05 -8.08 -9.56
C ILE A 102 7.74 -6.92 -8.61
N ARG A 103 8.20 -5.70 -8.94
CA ARG A 103 7.97 -4.49 -8.16
C ARG A 103 6.46 -4.23 -7.94
N ARG A 104 5.63 -4.47 -8.96
CA ARG A 104 4.18 -4.27 -8.88
C ARG A 104 3.52 -5.34 -8.03
N ALA A 105 3.93 -6.60 -8.19
CA ALA A 105 3.43 -7.69 -7.36
C ALA A 105 3.78 -7.49 -5.88
N GLN A 106 5.02 -7.07 -5.57
CA GLN A 106 5.44 -6.69 -4.22
C GLN A 106 4.60 -5.55 -3.66
N SER A 107 4.40 -4.48 -4.42
CA SER A 107 3.57 -3.34 -3.99
C SER A 107 2.12 -3.75 -3.69
N ILE A 108 1.53 -4.63 -4.50
CA ILE A 108 0.19 -5.17 -4.25
C ILE A 108 0.17 -5.96 -2.94
N LEU A 109 1.10 -6.88 -2.74
CA LEU A 109 1.16 -7.70 -1.52
C LEU A 109 1.39 -6.84 -0.27
N LEU A 110 2.27 -5.84 -0.34
CA LEU A 110 2.46 -4.87 0.74
C LEU A 110 1.15 -4.14 1.04
N GLY A 111 0.45 -3.66 0.01
CA GLY A 111 -0.86 -3.03 0.14
C GLY A 111 -1.90 -3.97 0.79
N THR A 112 -1.89 -5.26 0.44
CA THR A 112 -2.76 -6.28 1.03
C THR A 112 -2.49 -6.46 2.53
N TRP A 113 -1.22 -6.60 2.93
CA TRP A 113 -0.84 -6.69 4.35
C TRP A 113 -1.28 -5.47 5.15
N THR A 114 -1.01 -4.27 4.64
CA THR A 114 -1.43 -3.02 5.29
C THR A 114 -2.94 -2.92 5.40
N THR A 115 -3.66 -3.34 4.36
CA THR A 115 -5.14 -3.35 4.35
C THR A 115 -5.68 -4.34 5.37
N ALA A 116 -5.06 -5.52 5.52
CA ALA A 116 -5.43 -6.49 6.55
C ALA A 116 -5.21 -5.92 7.97
N MET A 117 -4.10 -5.23 8.21
CA MET A 117 -3.85 -4.53 9.47
C MET A 117 -4.88 -3.43 9.75
N ALA A 118 -5.21 -2.63 8.74
CA ALA A 118 -6.25 -1.60 8.85
C ALA A 118 -7.62 -2.22 9.19
N CYS A 119 -7.98 -3.35 8.57
CA CYS A 119 -9.19 -4.10 8.94
C CYS A 119 -9.14 -4.60 10.39
N GLY A 120 -7.98 -5.03 10.88
CA GLY A 120 -7.79 -5.37 12.30
C GLY A 120 -7.98 -4.15 13.21
N LEU A 121 -7.40 -3.01 12.85
CA LEU A 121 -7.57 -1.74 13.58
C LEU A 121 -9.02 -1.26 13.63
N LEU A 122 -9.85 -1.55 12.63
CA LEU A 122 -11.28 -1.21 12.67
C LEU A 122 -12.04 -1.90 13.81
N GLN A 123 -11.58 -3.08 14.22
CA GLN A 123 -12.18 -3.82 15.33
C GLN A 123 -11.74 -3.28 16.69
N SER A 124 -10.69 -2.46 16.73
CA SER A 124 -10.29 -1.74 17.94
C SER A 124 -11.27 -0.58 18.22
N GLY A 125 -11.67 -0.41 19.48
CA GLY A 125 -12.59 0.66 19.91
C GLY A 125 -11.97 2.05 20.03
N SER A 126 -10.71 2.24 19.62
CA SER A 126 -9.91 3.43 19.88
C SER A 126 -9.74 4.34 18.65
N TRP A 127 -9.13 5.52 18.84
CA TRP A 127 -8.83 6.50 17.78
C TRP A 127 -8.10 5.96 16.52
N PRO A 128 -7.27 4.87 16.56
CA PRO A 128 -6.69 4.28 15.36
C PRO A 128 -7.73 3.78 14.34
N ARG A 129 -8.98 3.55 14.77
CA ARG A 129 -10.10 3.20 13.91
C ARG A 129 -10.37 4.25 12.83
N GLU A 130 -10.24 5.53 13.14
CA GLU A 130 -10.47 6.62 12.17
C GLU A 130 -9.39 6.63 11.09
N ILE A 131 -8.13 6.43 11.48
CA ILE A 131 -7.02 6.33 10.51
C ILE A 131 -7.19 5.10 9.63
N ALA A 132 -7.59 3.97 10.21
CA ALA A 132 -7.86 2.75 9.48
C ALA A 132 -9.01 2.91 8.47
N SER A 133 -10.08 3.61 8.84
CA SER A 133 -11.20 3.86 7.92
C SER A 133 -10.79 4.78 6.77
N ILE A 134 -10.02 5.84 7.03
CA ILE A 134 -9.46 6.72 5.99
C ILE A 134 -8.61 5.90 5.00
N TRP A 135 -7.73 5.02 5.50
CA TRP A 135 -6.93 4.15 4.64
C TRP A 135 -7.81 3.27 3.74
N LEU A 136 -8.81 2.61 4.30
CA LEU A 136 -9.69 1.71 3.56
C LEU A 136 -10.49 2.46 2.49
N VAL A 137 -10.97 3.67 2.81
CA VAL A 137 -11.62 4.55 1.84
C VAL A 137 -10.64 4.92 0.72
N MET A 138 -9.40 5.30 1.04
CA MET A 138 -8.38 5.61 0.03
C MET A 138 -8.08 4.40 -0.87
N VAL A 139 -7.94 3.20 -0.30
CA VAL A 139 -7.72 1.97 -1.06
C VAL A 139 -8.92 1.66 -1.97
N ALA A 140 -10.15 1.79 -1.44
CA ALA A 140 -11.37 1.56 -2.21
C ALA A 140 -11.49 2.56 -3.38
N MET A 141 -11.28 3.85 -3.12
CA MET A 141 -11.29 4.86 -4.18
C MET A 141 -10.19 4.61 -5.22
N ASN A 142 -9.01 4.16 -4.79
CA ASN A 142 -7.90 3.83 -5.68
C ASN A 142 -8.21 2.61 -6.57
N LEU A 143 -8.85 1.58 -6.02
CA LEU A 143 -9.35 0.42 -6.77
C LEU A 143 -10.44 0.84 -7.77
N THR A 144 -11.42 1.63 -7.33
CA THR A 144 -12.47 2.16 -8.21
C THR A 144 -11.88 2.97 -9.35
N ALA A 145 -10.92 3.86 -9.07
CA ALA A 145 -10.22 4.62 -10.10
C ALA A 145 -9.45 3.71 -11.08
N ALA A 146 -8.82 2.64 -10.59
CA ALA A 146 -8.15 1.66 -11.44
C ALA A 146 -9.13 0.97 -12.40
N VAL A 147 -10.32 0.59 -11.89
CA VAL A 147 -11.39 -0.02 -12.69
C VAL A 147 -11.91 0.95 -13.75
N VAL A 148 -12.21 2.20 -13.37
CA VAL A 148 -12.67 3.23 -14.30
C VAL A 148 -11.63 3.45 -15.40
N LEU A 149 -10.35 3.64 -15.03
CA LEU A 149 -9.28 3.83 -16.01
C LEU A 149 -9.12 2.63 -16.95
N PHE A 150 -9.27 1.40 -16.43
CA PHE A 150 -9.23 0.19 -17.24
C PHE A 150 -10.33 0.19 -18.30
N PHE A 151 -11.57 0.54 -17.92
CA PHE A 151 -12.67 0.63 -18.88
C PHE A 151 -12.50 1.78 -19.87
N THR A 152 -12.10 2.98 -19.43
CA THR A 152 -11.95 4.15 -20.31
C THR A 152 -10.80 4.02 -21.31
N TYR A 153 -9.69 3.39 -20.95
CA TYR A 153 -8.56 3.16 -21.87
C TYR A 153 -8.66 1.82 -22.63
N GLY A 154 -9.31 0.82 -22.05
CA GLY A 154 -9.58 -0.45 -22.72
C GLY A 154 -10.47 -0.28 -23.95
N THR A 155 -11.43 0.64 -23.90
CA THR A 155 -12.27 1.01 -25.06
C THR A 155 -11.50 1.81 -26.11
N ARG A 156 -10.65 2.77 -25.71
CA ARG A 156 -9.87 3.63 -26.62
C ARG A 156 -8.75 2.93 -27.39
N SER A 157 -8.33 1.74 -26.97
CA SER A 157 -7.31 0.93 -27.67
C SER A 157 -7.88 -0.01 -28.73
N ARG A 158 -9.21 -0.03 -28.89
CA ARG A 158 -9.93 -0.88 -29.85
C ARG A 158 -10.51 -0.09 -31.04
N GLU A 159 -10.28 1.21 -31.09
CA GLU A 159 -10.49 2.07 -32.26
C GLU A 159 -9.13 2.36 -32.92
#